data_AF-A0A1E3LN48-F1
#
_entry.id   AF-A0A1E3LN48-F1
#
_cell.length_a   1.000
_cell.length_b   1.000
_cell.length_c   1.000
_cell.angle_alpha   90.00
_cell.angle_beta   90.00
_cell.angle_gamma   90.00
#
_symmetry.space_group_name_H-M   'P 1'
#
loop_
_entity.id
_entity.type
_entity.pdbx_description
1 polymer ?
#
loop_
_entity_poly.entity_id
_entity_poly.type
_entity_poly.pdbx_seq_one_letter_code
_entity_poly.pdbx_strand_id
1 'polypeptide(L)'
;MTSVLDLRGLIEAQARANANANAYWLDAEYPFARYLGAAATSGVENNGWIWRRGAGKARMLKGLMGLFRPIASDCLCRARGDVAHAAGALEEALRDDEACFFDLRAYVFGEMGDAEKLQLMAAMGMSGRIYPALFGSVMRGLGLGWADVSAQLISPGGAIPAFVVCGIARESSREAIV
;
A
#
# COMPACT_ATOMS: atom_id res chain seq x y z
N MET A 1 3.17 -21.56 -13.74
CA MET A 1 1.81 -21.01 -13.89
C MET A 1 1.04 -21.26 -12.60
N THR A 2 1.25 -20.43 -11.59
CA THR A 2 0.55 -20.51 -10.31
C THR A 2 -0.68 -19.61 -10.37
N SER A 3 -1.83 -20.28 -10.35
CA SER A 3 -3.17 -19.82 -9.96
C SER A 3 -3.38 -18.31 -9.85
N VAL A 4 -4.25 -17.80 -10.73
CA VAL A 4 -4.94 -16.50 -10.69
C VAL A 4 -4.81 -15.84 -9.31
N LEU A 5 -4.03 -14.76 -9.30
CA LEU A 5 -4.11 -13.68 -8.33
C LEU A 5 -5.56 -13.52 -7.87
N ASP A 6 -5.92 -13.93 -6.65
CA ASP A 6 -7.21 -13.53 -6.07
C ASP A 6 -7.13 -12.07 -5.56
N LEU A 7 -6.66 -11.18 -6.46
CA LEU A 7 -6.66 -9.74 -6.26
C LEU A 7 -8.09 -9.25 -6.03
N ARG A 8 -9.08 -9.93 -6.61
CA ARG A 8 -10.49 -9.64 -6.34
C ARG A 8 -10.82 -9.81 -4.87
N GLY A 9 -10.48 -10.94 -4.25
CA GLY A 9 -10.67 -11.16 -2.82
C GLY A 9 -9.91 -10.16 -1.95
N LEU A 10 -8.67 -9.80 -2.34
CA LEU A 10 -7.88 -8.77 -1.67
C LEU A 10 -8.54 -7.38 -1.73
N ILE A 11 -9.03 -6.99 -2.91
CA ILE A 11 -9.72 -5.72 -3.15
C ILE A 11 -11.06 -5.68 -2.42
N GLU A 12 -11.83 -6.77 -2.43
CA GLU A 12 -13.11 -6.86 -1.73
C GLU A 12 -12.95 -6.70 -0.22
N ALA A 13 -11.94 -7.37 0.35
CA ALA A 13 -11.61 -7.22 1.75
C ALA A 13 -11.14 -5.80 2.10
N GLN A 14 -10.40 -5.14 1.20
CA GLN A 14 -10.03 -3.73 1.40
C GLN A 14 -11.25 -2.81 1.31
N ALA A 15 -12.19 -3.06 0.40
CA ALA A 15 -13.44 -2.31 0.31
C ALA A 15 -14.25 -2.41 1.63
N ARG A 16 -14.36 -3.61 2.20
CA ARG A 16 -14.98 -3.82 3.53
C ARG A 16 -14.22 -3.07 4.63
N ALA A 17 -12.88 -3.12 4.61
CA ALA A 17 -12.06 -2.39 5.57
C ALA A 17 -12.28 -0.88 5.49
N ASN A 18 -12.37 -0.31 4.29
CA ASN A 18 -12.64 1.11 4.08
C ASN A 18 -14.04 1.49 4.57
N ALA A 19 -15.07 0.70 4.22
CA ALA A 19 -16.45 0.92 4.65
C ALA A 19 -16.62 0.86 6.17
N ASN A 20 -15.92 -0.05 6.84
CA ASN A 20 -15.91 -0.16 8.29
C ASN A 20 -15.23 1.04 8.97
N ALA A 21 -14.21 1.62 8.33
CA ALA A 21 -13.50 2.78 8.86
C ALA A 21 -14.29 4.09 8.63
N ASN A 22 -14.90 4.24 7.45
CA ASN A 22 -15.75 5.37 7.11
C ASN A 22 -16.81 4.93 6.07
N ALA A 23 -18.09 5.06 6.39
CA ALA A 23 -19.17 4.73 5.45
C ALA A 23 -19.15 5.54 4.15
N TYR A 24 -18.57 6.75 4.16
CA TYR A 24 -18.46 7.67 3.02
C TYR A 24 -17.06 7.68 2.40
N TRP A 25 -16.27 6.62 2.58
CA TRP A 25 -14.86 6.59 2.17
C TRP A 25 -14.61 6.84 0.68
N LEU A 26 -15.57 6.51 -0.19
CA LEU A 26 -15.47 6.74 -1.64
C LEU A 26 -15.45 8.25 -1.98
N ASP A 27 -16.15 9.06 -1.19
CA ASP A 27 -16.31 10.50 -1.43
C ASP A 27 -15.42 11.35 -0.50
N ALA A 28 -14.65 10.70 0.38
CA ALA A 28 -13.83 11.37 1.38
C ALA A 28 -12.49 11.93 0.85
N GLU A 29 -12.19 11.75 -0.44
CA GLU A 29 -11.01 12.27 -1.14
C GLU A 29 -9.68 12.00 -0.39
N TYR A 30 -9.57 10.80 0.20
CA TYR A 30 -8.39 10.43 0.96
C TYR A 30 -7.12 10.46 0.10
N PRO A 31 -6.01 11.06 0.59
CA PRO A 31 -4.78 11.18 -0.18
C PRO A 31 -3.95 9.88 -0.12
N PHE A 32 -4.45 8.79 -0.71
CA PHE A 32 -3.82 7.47 -0.63
C PHE A 32 -2.37 7.43 -1.12
N ALA A 33 -2.01 8.22 -2.14
CA ALA A 33 -0.62 8.33 -2.57
C ALA A 33 0.28 8.87 -1.46
N ARG A 34 -0.18 9.88 -0.70
CA ARG A 34 0.57 10.42 0.44
C ARG A 34 0.67 9.40 1.57
N TYR A 35 -0.38 8.62 1.83
CA TYR A 35 -0.33 7.52 2.79
C TYR A 35 0.65 6.42 2.37
N LEU A 36 0.67 6.05 1.10
CA LEU A 36 1.66 5.13 0.54
C LEU A 36 3.08 5.67 0.75
N GLY A 37 3.30 6.94 0.45
CA GLY A 37 4.58 7.57 0.64
C GLY A 37 5.03 7.54 2.10
N ALA A 38 4.12 7.86 3.03
CA ALA A 38 4.38 7.82 4.46
C ALA A 38 4.70 6.39 4.92
N ALA A 39 3.91 5.39 4.52
CA ALA A 39 4.15 3.99 4.84
C ALA A 39 5.50 3.48 4.30
N ALA A 40 5.89 3.91 3.10
CA ALA A 40 7.19 3.59 2.52
C ALA A 40 8.35 4.21 3.34
N THR A 41 8.20 5.46 3.81
CA THR A 41 9.19 6.09 4.70
C THR A 41 9.26 5.43 6.09
N SER A 42 8.12 5.04 6.67
CA SER A 42 8.06 4.33 7.96
C SER A 42 8.68 2.93 7.89
N GLY A 43 8.89 2.42 6.68
CA GLY A 43 9.74 1.27 6.40
C GLY A 43 11.17 1.37 6.94
N VAL A 44 11.61 2.59 7.28
CA VAL A 44 12.86 2.93 7.96
C VAL A 44 12.55 3.19 9.44
N GLU A 45 12.79 2.20 10.31
CA GLU A 45 12.65 2.37 11.77
C GLU A 45 14.01 2.65 12.44
N ASN A 46 13.99 3.09 13.70
CA ASN A 46 15.18 3.39 14.52
C ASN A 46 16.20 2.23 14.63
N ASN A 47 15.81 0.99 14.33
CA ASN A 47 16.68 -0.21 14.33
C ASN A 47 17.09 -0.68 12.92
N GLY A 48 16.91 0.16 11.90
CA GLY A 48 17.15 -0.15 10.49
C GLY A 48 15.85 -0.43 9.73
N TRP A 49 15.99 -0.97 8.52
CA TRP A 49 14.85 -1.19 7.64
C TRP A 49 14.01 -2.39 8.14
N ILE A 50 12.70 -2.21 8.26
CA ILE A 50 11.71 -3.27 8.57
C ILE A 50 11.81 -4.44 7.57
N TRP A 51 12.41 -4.14 6.41
CA TRP A 51 12.51 -4.94 5.21
C TRP A 51 13.85 -5.70 5.06
N ARG A 52 14.77 -5.61 6.04
CA ARG A 52 16.04 -6.33 5.97
C ARG A 52 15.82 -7.84 5.98
N ARG A 53 16.62 -8.57 5.17
CA ARG A 53 16.81 -10.03 5.32
C ARG A 53 17.20 -10.33 6.76
N GLY A 54 16.31 -10.99 7.51
CA GLY A 54 16.44 -11.27 8.95
C GLY A 54 15.31 -10.70 9.80
N ALA A 55 14.53 -9.74 9.28
CA ALA A 55 13.23 -9.42 9.85
C ALA A 55 12.31 -10.64 9.69
N GLY A 56 11.71 -11.12 10.78
CA GLY A 56 10.81 -12.27 10.71
C GLY A 56 9.68 -12.07 9.69
N LYS A 57 9.26 -13.14 9.01
CA LYS A 57 8.27 -13.10 7.91
C LYS A 57 7.01 -12.30 8.25
N ALA A 58 6.48 -12.44 9.47
CA ALA A 58 5.31 -11.70 9.94
C ALA A 58 5.53 -10.16 9.94
N ARG A 59 6.73 -9.70 10.29
CA ARG A 59 7.07 -8.28 10.31
C ARG A 59 7.15 -7.72 8.88
N MET A 60 7.77 -8.46 7.96
CA MET A 60 7.82 -8.08 6.54
C MET A 60 6.42 -8.03 5.93
N LEU A 61 5.56 -9.00 6.23
CA LEU A 61 4.17 -9.02 5.76
C LEU A 61 3.34 -7.86 6.31
N LYS A 62 3.51 -7.51 7.59
CA LYS A 62 2.87 -6.32 8.18
C LYS A 62 3.27 -5.05 7.43
N GLY A 63 4.56 -4.90 7.11
CA GLY A 63 5.07 -3.81 6.29
C GLY A 63 4.43 -3.80 4.90
N LEU A 64 4.46 -4.93 4.18
CA LEU A 64 3.89 -5.04 2.83
C LEU A 64 2.42 -4.66 2.81
N MET A 65 1.65 -5.11 3.80
CA MET A 65 0.24 -4.74 3.93
C MET A 65 0.06 -3.23 4.18
N GLY A 66 1.01 -2.56 4.82
CA GLY A 66 1.02 -1.10 4.93
C GLY A 66 1.16 -0.38 3.59
N LEU A 67 1.88 -0.97 2.64
CA LEU A 67 2.03 -0.43 1.28
C LEU A 67 0.85 -0.82 0.37
N PHE A 68 0.36 -2.05 0.47
CA PHE A 68 -0.70 -2.56 -0.40
C PHE A 68 -2.03 -1.84 -0.19
N ARG A 69 -2.43 -1.59 1.06
CA ARG A 69 -3.75 -1.00 1.39
C ARG A 69 -4.03 0.35 0.74
N PRO A 70 -3.12 1.35 0.76
CA PRO A 70 -3.35 2.60 0.05
C PRO A 70 -3.41 2.41 -1.47
N ILE A 71 -2.62 1.49 -2.05
CA ILE A 71 -2.71 1.16 -3.49
C ILE A 71 -4.10 0.61 -3.82
N ALA A 72 -4.55 -0.41 -3.10
CA ALA A 72 -5.85 -1.03 -3.28
C ALA A 72 -7.01 -0.04 -3.08
N SER A 73 -6.90 0.85 -2.09
CA SER A 73 -7.92 1.87 -1.84
C SER A 73 -7.97 2.95 -2.94
N ASP A 74 -6.83 3.33 -3.49
CA ASP A 74 -6.76 4.24 -4.64
C ASP A 74 -7.42 3.62 -5.88
N CYS A 75 -7.11 2.35 -6.20
CA CYS A 75 -7.76 1.63 -7.29
C CYS A 75 -9.28 1.56 -7.12
N LEU A 76 -9.73 1.26 -5.89
CA LEU A 76 -11.14 1.23 -5.54
C LEU A 76 -11.84 2.58 -5.72
N CYS A 77 -11.21 3.68 -5.30
CA CYS A 77 -11.77 5.02 -5.48
C CYS A 77 -11.85 5.40 -6.96
N ARG A 78 -10.82 5.10 -7.76
CA ARG A 78 -10.85 5.30 -9.22
C ARG A 78 -11.96 4.49 -9.90
N ALA A 79 -12.22 3.29 -9.41
CA ALA A 79 -13.28 2.41 -9.88
C ALA A 79 -14.66 2.68 -9.25
N ARG A 80 -14.82 3.75 -8.46
CA ARG A 80 -16.08 4.09 -7.75
C ARG A 80 -16.63 2.93 -6.91
N GLY A 81 -15.74 2.16 -6.29
CA GLY A 81 -16.10 1.01 -5.45
C GLY A 81 -16.39 -0.28 -6.21
N ASP A 82 -16.32 -0.29 -7.55
CA ASP A 82 -16.43 -1.52 -8.33
C ASP A 82 -15.18 -2.40 -8.10
N VAL A 83 -15.38 -3.45 -7.33
CA VAL A 83 -14.34 -4.42 -6.94
C VAL A 83 -13.75 -5.15 -8.15
N ALA A 84 -14.57 -5.53 -9.13
CA ALA A 84 -14.10 -6.28 -10.29
C ALA A 84 -13.25 -5.39 -11.20
N HIS A 85 -13.71 -4.17 -11.44
CA HIS A 85 -12.97 -3.18 -12.22
C HIS A 85 -11.67 -2.78 -11.51
N ALA A 86 -11.71 -2.48 -10.21
CA ALA A 86 -10.52 -2.15 -9.44
C ALA A 86 -9.48 -3.29 -9.43
N ALA A 87 -9.92 -4.54 -9.31
CA ALA A 87 -9.04 -5.70 -9.35
C ALA A 87 -8.40 -5.90 -10.73
N GLY A 88 -9.18 -5.75 -11.81
CA GLY A 88 -8.66 -5.81 -13.19
C GLY A 88 -7.62 -4.71 -13.46
N ALA A 89 -7.94 -3.47 -13.10
CA ALA A 89 -7.03 -2.33 -13.28
C ALA A 89 -5.73 -2.51 -12.46
N LEU A 90 -5.82 -3.01 -11.23
CA LEU A 90 -4.64 -3.32 -10.42
C LEU A 90 -3.82 -4.46 -11.04
N GLU A 91 -4.46 -5.49 -11.56
CA GLU A 91 -3.78 -6.61 -12.20
C GLU A 91 -3.00 -6.15 -13.45
N GLU A 92 -3.59 -5.30 -14.28
CA GLU A 92 -2.92 -4.67 -15.42
C GLU A 92 -1.74 -3.80 -14.97
N ALA A 93 -1.95 -2.90 -14.01
CA ALA A 93 -0.90 -2.02 -13.49
C ALA A 93 0.24 -2.75 -12.77
N LEU A 94 0.03 -3.99 -12.33
CA LEU A 94 1.07 -4.87 -11.78
C LEU A 94 1.89 -5.56 -12.87
N ARG A 95 1.38 -5.65 -14.10
CA ARG A 95 2.04 -6.20 -15.28
C ARG A 95 2.70 -5.12 -16.15
N ASP A 96 2.43 -3.85 -15.87
CA ASP A 96 3.12 -2.72 -16.49
C ASP A 96 4.64 -2.84 -16.39
N ASP A 97 5.33 -2.04 -17.20
CA ASP A 97 6.78 -1.98 -17.25
C ASP A 97 7.40 -1.92 -15.84
N GLU A 98 8.44 -2.72 -15.63
CA GLU A 98 9.25 -2.65 -14.41
C GLU A 98 10.17 -1.42 -14.43
N ALA A 99 9.65 -0.28 -14.86
CA ALA A 99 10.35 0.98 -14.93
C ALA A 99 9.40 2.17 -14.79
N CYS A 100 9.94 3.32 -14.37
CA CYS A 100 9.23 4.60 -14.44
C CYS A 100 10.18 5.76 -14.71
N PHE A 101 9.61 6.89 -15.14
CA PHE A 101 10.33 8.16 -15.23
C PHE A 101 9.87 9.10 -14.12
N PHE A 102 10.81 9.52 -13.27
CA PHE A 102 10.56 10.38 -12.13
C PHE A 102 11.77 11.29 -11.91
N ASP A 103 11.54 12.54 -11.50
CA ASP A 103 12.62 13.50 -11.23
C ASP A 103 13.71 13.58 -12.33
N LEU A 104 13.26 13.66 -13.59
CA LEU A 104 14.10 13.71 -14.78
C LEU A 104 15.02 12.48 -14.99
N ARG A 105 14.74 11.37 -14.31
CA ARG A 105 15.51 10.13 -14.35
C ARG A 105 14.62 8.93 -14.66
N ALA A 106 15.15 7.99 -15.44
CA ALA A 106 14.57 6.66 -15.61
C ALA A 106 15.03 5.73 -14.48
N TYR A 107 14.08 5.01 -13.90
CA TYR A 107 14.31 4.00 -12.88
C TYR A 107 13.86 2.66 -13.43
N VAL A 108 14.74 1.66 -13.45
CA VAL A 108 14.40 0.27 -13.80
C VAL A 108 14.37 -0.53 -12.51
N PHE A 109 13.20 -1.00 -12.09
CA PHE A 109 12.99 -1.57 -10.77
C PHE A 109 13.82 -2.84 -10.53
N GLY A 110 14.05 -3.64 -11.57
CA GLY A 110 14.88 -4.84 -11.50
C GLY A 110 16.35 -4.57 -11.18
N GLU A 111 16.84 -3.36 -11.45
CA GLU A 111 18.23 -2.95 -11.20
C GLU A 111 18.42 -2.27 -9.83
N MET A 112 17.32 -2.00 -9.13
CA MET A 112 17.33 -1.29 -7.85
C MET A 112 17.38 -2.25 -6.66
N GLY A 113 18.09 -1.84 -5.61
CA GLY A 113 17.99 -2.46 -4.30
C GLY A 113 16.62 -2.21 -3.65
N ASP A 114 16.18 -3.09 -2.76
CA ASP A 114 14.86 -2.95 -2.12
C ASP A 114 14.69 -1.66 -1.32
N ALA A 115 15.77 -1.16 -0.70
CA ALA A 115 15.77 0.13 -0.03
C ALA A 115 15.54 1.29 -1.01
N GLU A 116 16.18 1.25 -2.18
CA GLU A 116 16.02 2.28 -3.23
C GLU A 116 14.60 2.25 -3.80
N LYS A 117 14.01 1.06 -4.00
CA LYS A 117 12.61 0.91 -4.43
C LYS A 117 11.65 1.56 -3.44
N LEU A 118 11.88 1.36 -2.14
CA LEU A 118 11.05 1.97 -1.10
C LEU A 118 11.25 3.49 -1.02
N GLN A 119 12.47 4.01 -1.23
CA GLN A 119 12.72 5.44 -1.34
C GLN A 119 12.01 6.05 -2.55
N LEU A 120 12.08 5.38 -3.71
CA LEU A 120 11.35 5.81 -4.90
C LEU A 120 9.83 5.79 -4.67
N MET A 121 9.32 4.74 -4.03
CA MET A 121 7.89 4.65 -3.65
C MET A 121 7.49 5.78 -2.70
N ALA A 122 8.34 6.11 -1.72
CA ALA A 122 8.13 7.24 -0.83
C ALA A 122 8.05 8.57 -1.59
N ALA A 123 9.03 8.85 -2.45
CA ALA A 123 9.09 10.08 -3.24
C ALA A 123 7.89 10.21 -4.19
N MET A 124 7.56 9.13 -4.91
CA MET A 124 6.40 9.12 -5.80
C MET A 124 5.09 9.30 -5.04
N GLY A 125 4.91 8.61 -3.91
CA GLY A 125 3.73 8.76 -3.06
C GLY A 125 3.55 10.20 -2.57
N MET A 126 4.63 10.85 -2.14
CA MET A 126 4.62 12.27 -1.75
C MET A 126 4.32 13.22 -2.92
N SER A 127 4.65 12.81 -4.15
CA SER A 127 4.28 13.54 -5.37
C SER A 127 2.85 13.24 -5.89
N GLY A 128 2.07 12.45 -5.15
CA GLY A 128 0.70 12.07 -5.55
C GLY A 128 0.63 10.93 -6.57
N ARG A 129 1.72 10.19 -6.79
CA ARG A 129 1.83 9.13 -7.80
C ARG A 129 1.91 7.75 -7.15
N ILE A 130 1.18 6.80 -7.71
CA ILE A 130 1.18 5.39 -7.29
C ILE A 130 1.58 4.53 -8.49
N TYR A 131 2.54 3.64 -8.30
CA TYR A 131 3.02 2.69 -9.31
C TYR A 131 2.93 1.26 -8.74
N PRO A 132 1.86 0.50 -9.04
CA PRO A 132 1.70 -0.86 -8.55
C PRO A 132 2.84 -1.81 -8.95
N ALA A 133 3.37 -1.69 -10.17
CA ALA A 133 4.53 -2.47 -10.62
C ALA A 133 5.77 -2.33 -9.70
N LEU A 134 6.00 -1.15 -9.11
CA LEU A 134 7.07 -0.95 -8.14
C LEU A 134 6.83 -1.74 -6.84
N PHE A 135 5.57 -1.78 -6.36
CA PHE A 135 5.19 -2.62 -5.23
C PHE A 135 5.39 -4.10 -5.54
N GLY A 136 5.01 -4.55 -6.74
CA GLY A 136 5.29 -5.91 -7.20
C GLY A 136 6.79 -6.24 -7.19
N SER A 137 7.65 -5.29 -7.58
CA SER A 137 9.11 -5.45 -7.53
C SER A 137 9.68 -5.51 -6.12
N VAL A 138 9.13 -4.75 -5.17
CA VAL A 138 9.48 -4.85 -3.74
C VAL A 138 9.10 -6.23 -3.19
N MET A 139 7.88 -6.72 -3.47
CA MET A 139 7.45 -8.05 -3.03
C MET A 139 8.40 -9.15 -3.52
N ARG A 140 8.76 -9.12 -4.82
CA ARG A 140 9.70 -10.07 -5.42
C ARG A 140 11.08 -10.01 -4.76
N GLY A 141 11.61 -8.81 -4.50
CA GLY A 141 12.90 -8.62 -3.83
C GLY A 141 12.95 -9.25 -2.43
N LEU A 142 11.85 -9.17 -1.70
CA LEU A 142 11.69 -9.77 -0.37
C LEU A 142 11.43 -11.30 -0.39
N GLY A 143 11.28 -11.90 -1.57
CA GLY A 143 10.93 -13.31 -1.73
C GLY A 143 9.52 -13.64 -1.25
N LEU A 144 8.61 -12.66 -1.23
CA LEU A 144 7.22 -12.82 -0.80
C LEU A 144 6.31 -12.87 -2.03
N GLY A 145 5.41 -13.85 -2.03
CA GLY A 145 4.41 -14.03 -3.07
C GLY A 145 3.05 -13.46 -2.67
N TRP A 146 2.14 -13.36 -3.66
CA TRP A 146 0.76 -12.98 -3.43
C TRP A 146 0.01 -13.94 -2.48
N ALA A 147 0.37 -15.22 -2.49
CA ALA A 147 -0.15 -16.18 -1.52
C ALA A 147 0.16 -15.79 -0.06
N ASP A 148 1.35 -15.22 0.20
CA ASP A 148 1.73 -14.76 1.54
C ASP A 148 0.90 -13.53 1.96
N VAL A 149 0.65 -12.62 1.02
CA VAL A 149 -0.19 -11.43 1.21
C VAL A 149 -1.64 -11.84 1.51
N SER A 150 -2.20 -12.75 0.72
CA SER A 150 -3.56 -13.27 0.91
C SER A 150 -3.74 -13.99 2.24
N ALA A 151 -2.77 -14.80 2.67
CA ALA A 151 -2.84 -15.51 3.96
C ALA A 151 -2.85 -14.56 5.17
N GLN A 152 -2.12 -13.45 5.10
CA GLN A 152 -2.08 -12.44 6.17
C GLN A 152 -3.41 -11.70 6.33
N LEU A 153 -4.17 -11.57 5.24
CA LEU A 153 -5.45 -10.87 5.21
C LEU A 153 -6.59 -11.65 5.89
N ILE A 154 -6.52 -12.98 5.83
CA ILE A 154 -7.54 -13.92 6.37
C ILE A 154 -7.26 -14.26 7.84
N SER A 155 -6.04 -14.01 8.32
CA SER A 155 -5.62 -14.40 9.67
C SER A 155 -6.33 -13.58 10.76
N PRO A 156 -7.00 -14.20 11.75
CA PRO A 156 -7.61 -13.50 12.88
C PRO A 156 -6.50 -12.94 13.77
N GLY A 157 -6.30 -11.61 13.74
CA GLY A 157 -5.15 -10.93 14.33
C GLY A 157 -4.28 -10.19 13.31
N GLY A 158 -4.54 -10.38 12.01
CA GLY A 158 -4.19 -9.45 10.96
C GLY A 158 -5.02 -8.18 11.13
N ALA A 159 -4.74 -7.42 12.20
CA ALA A 159 -5.36 -6.14 12.44
C ALA A 159 -5.35 -5.39 11.11
N ILE A 160 -6.54 -5.15 10.58
CA ILE A 160 -6.80 -4.00 9.73
C ILE A 160 -6.32 -2.87 10.64
N PRO A 161 -5.18 -2.19 10.37
CA PRO A 161 -5.08 -0.86 10.89
C PRO A 161 -6.29 -0.21 10.23
N ALA A 162 -7.33 0.01 11.02
CA ALA A 162 -8.24 1.11 10.79
C ALA A 162 -7.36 2.23 10.27
N PHE A 163 -7.78 2.90 9.21
CA PHE A 163 -7.14 4.11 8.75
C PHE A 163 -7.00 5.06 9.95
N VAL A 164 -5.90 4.93 10.70
CA VAL A 164 -5.54 5.79 11.80
C VAL A 164 -4.89 6.93 11.09
N VAL A 165 -5.73 7.89 10.73
CA VAL A 165 -5.55 9.28 11.14
C VAL A 165 -4.08 9.69 11.08
N CYS A 166 -3.50 9.69 9.87
CA CYS A 166 -2.38 10.58 9.63
C CYS A 166 -2.97 11.94 9.29
N GLY A 167 -3.28 12.73 10.33
CA GLY A 167 -3.09 14.18 10.25
C GLY A 167 -4.28 15.11 9.94
N ILE A 168 -5.53 14.71 10.17
CA ILE A 168 -6.48 15.66 10.79
C ILE A 168 -6.83 15.04 12.13
N ALA A 169 -5.93 15.23 13.10
CA ALA A 169 -6.38 15.24 14.47
C ALA A 169 -7.52 16.26 14.50
N ARG A 170 -8.74 15.83 14.86
CA ARG A 170 -9.63 16.77 15.53
C ARG A 170 -8.83 17.21 16.74
N GLU A 171 -8.27 18.41 16.65
CA GLU A 171 -7.99 19.19 17.82
C GLU A 171 -9.36 19.32 18.51
N SER A 172 -9.59 18.50 19.53
CA SER A 172 -10.68 18.74 20.43
C SER A 172 -10.28 20.02 21.18
N SER A 173 -10.66 21.17 20.64
CA SER A 173 -10.65 22.43 21.35
C SER A 173 -11.70 22.30 22.47
N ARG A 174 -11.34 21.59 23.54
CA ARG A 174 -11.78 21.94 24.89
C ARG A 174 -10.79 22.98 25.39
N GLU A 175 -10.79 24.14 24.76
CA GLU A 175 -10.50 25.38 25.48
C GLU A 175 -11.78 25.72 26.23
N ALA A 176 -11.88 25.21 27.46
CA ALA A 176 -12.66 25.90 28.46
C ALA A 176 -11.91 27.20 28.77
N ILE A 177 -12.31 28.28 28.10
CA ILE A 177 -12.11 29.63 28.60
C ILE A 177 -13.30 29.91 29.52
N VAL A 178 -13.12 29.64 30.82
CA VAL A 178 -13.48 30.53 31.95
C VAL A 178 -12.48 30.22 33.07
#